data_AF-A0A0F9QQI8-F1
#
_entry.id   AF-A0A0F9QQI8-F1
#
_cell.length_a   1.000
_cell.length_b   1.000
_cell.length_c   1.000
_cell.angle_alpha   90.00
_cell.angle_beta   90.00
_cell.angle_gamma   90.00
#
_symmetry.space_group_name_H-M   'P 1'
#
loop_
_entity.id
_entity.type
_entity.pdbx_description
1 polymer ?
#
loop_
_entity_poly.entity_id
_entity_poly.type
_entity_poly.pdbx_seq_one_letter_code
_entity_poly.pdbx_strand_id
1 'polypeptide(L)'
;MYSLNEKENKIIVRAKENFRKRRNSRTRKHGNWRQMVIDAAGICLICWTSEYLEFHEPFGEDSGNGKFQGRMLMCHHHHGEEHQGAHWRKGMEYLTPSKLMDDVNIEIILVGGYDNWVKKFGLIDRIGWQFY
;
A
#
# COMPACT_ATOMS: atom_id res chain seq x y z
N MET A 1 -26.29 -20.34 -9.62
CA MET A 1 -26.09 -19.22 -8.68
C MET A 1 -25.85 -19.80 -7.31
N TYR A 2 -24.65 -19.66 -6.74
CA TYR A 2 -24.38 -20.08 -5.36
C TYR A 2 -24.93 -19.03 -4.40
N SER A 3 -25.79 -19.43 -3.45
CA SER A 3 -26.23 -18.58 -2.34
C SER A 3 -25.24 -18.73 -1.20
N LEU A 4 -24.70 -17.60 -0.73
CA LEU A 4 -23.83 -17.57 0.45
C LEU A 4 -24.66 -17.81 1.71
N ASN A 5 -24.09 -18.54 2.67
CA ASN A 5 -24.68 -18.67 4.00
C ASN A 5 -24.43 -17.42 4.85
N GLU A 6 -25.12 -17.30 5.98
CA GLU A 6 -25.03 -16.13 6.87
C GLU A 6 -23.59 -15.87 7.37
N LYS A 7 -22.83 -16.93 7.63
CA LYS A 7 -21.44 -16.83 8.10
C LYS A 7 -20.53 -16.26 7.01
N GLU A 8 -20.67 -16.74 5.78
CA GLU A 8 -19.94 -16.24 4.61
C GLU A 8 -20.27 -14.78 4.33
N ASN A 9 -21.55 -14.41 4.41
CA ASN A 9 -21.97 -13.01 4.27
C ASN A 9 -21.33 -12.10 5.32
N LYS A 10 -21.29 -12.52 6.60
CA LYS A 10 -20.62 -11.75 7.68
C LYS A 10 -19.12 -11.57 7.41
N ILE A 11 -18.44 -12.60 6.91
CA ILE A 11 -17.01 -12.53 6.57
C ILE A 11 -16.78 -11.52 5.45
N ILE A 12 -17.59 -11.56 4.39
CA ILE A 12 -17.47 -10.65 3.24
C ILE A 12 -17.72 -9.19 3.65
N VAL A 13 -18.76 -8.94 4.46
CA VAL A 13 -19.04 -7.58 4.96
C VAL A 13 -17.85 -7.05 5.76
N ARG A 14 -17.30 -7.84 6.68
CA ARG A 14 -16.13 -7.44 7.47
C ARG A 14 -14.89 -7.20 6.61
N ALA A 15 -14.65 -8.04 5.61
CA ALA A 15 -13.53 -7.86 4.68
C ALA A 15 -13.65 -6.54 3.89
N LYS A 16 -14.85 -6.23 3.39
CA LYS A 16 -15.15 -4.95 2.71
C LYS A 16 -14.90 -3.75 3.61
N GLU A 17 -15.36 -3.80 4.86
CA GLU A 17 -15.13 -2.73 5.83
C GLU A 17 -13.65 -2.53 6.15
N ASN A 18 -12.91 -3.61 6.35
CA ASN A 18 -11.47 -3.56 6.63
C ASN A 18 -10.69 -2.97 5.45
N PHE A 19 -11.00 -3.40 4.23
CA PHE A 19 -10.43 -2.81 3.02
C PHE A 19 -10.72 -1.31 2.94
N ARG A 20 -11.98 -0.89 3.13
CA ARG A 20 -12.36 0.52 3.12
C ARG A 20 -11.59 1.34 4.15
N LYS A 21 -11.46 0.83 5.38
CA LYS A 21 -10.71 1.48 6.47
C LYS A 21 -9.22 1.65 6.11
N ARG A 22 -8.55 0.58 5.64
CA ARG A 22 -7.14 0.63 5.24
C ARG A 22 -6.91 1.62 4.10
N ARG A 23 -7.70 1.53 3.03
CA ARG A 23 -7.62 2.43 1.88
C ARG A 23 -7.80 3.90 2.28
N ASN A 24 -8.80 4.20 3.12
CA ASN A 24 -9.06 5.57 3.56
C ASN A 24 -7.93 6.11 4.45
N SER A 25 -7.44 5.29 5.39
CA SER A 25 -6.29 5.65 6.23
C SER A 25 -5.06 5.97 5.39
N ARG A 26 -4.75 5.11 4.41
CA ARG A 26 -3.63 5.30 3.48
C ARG A 26 -3.79 6.55 2.63
N THR A 27 -4.98 6.78 2.07
CA THR A 27 -5.24 7.99 1.26
C THR A 27 -5.06 9.27 2.09
N ARG A 28 -5.42 9.24 3.37
CA ARG A 28 -5.21 10.37 4.28
C ARG A 28 -3.73 10.58 4.63
N LYS A 29 -2.99 9.51 4.93
CA LYS A 29 -1.57 9.58 5.33
C LYS A 29 -0.63 9.79 4.14
N HIS A 30 -1.00 9.28 2.98
CA HIS A 30 -0.18 9.20 1.77
C HIS A 30 -1.03 9.58 0.55
N GLY A 31 -1.31 10.87 0.34
CA GLY A 31 -2.23 11.32 -0.72
C GLY A 31 -1.92 10.77 -2.12
N ASN A 32 -0.63 10.57 -2.43
CA ASN A 32 -0.12 10.10 -3.72
C ASN A 32 0.24 8.59 -3.75
N TRP A 33 -0.20 7.79 -2.78
CA TRP A 33 0.24 6.40 -2.62
C TRP A 33 0.05 5.52 -3.86
N ARG A 34 -1.01 5.75 -4.65
CA ARG A 34 -1.28 5.00 -5.88
C ARG A 34 -0.24 5.28 -6.95
N GLN A 35 0.12 6.56 -7.10
CA GLN A 35 1.17 6.97 -8.03
C GLN A 35 2.50 6.36 -7.61
N MET A 36 2.82 6.34 -6.32
CA MET A 36 4.04 5.70 -5.83
C MET A 36 4.10 4.20 -6.11
N VAL A 37 2.96 3.49 -6.02
CA VAL A 37 2.90 2.07 -6.40
C VAL A 37 3.23 1.92 -7.88
N ILE A 38 2.67 2.76 -8.75
CA ILE A 38 3.01 2.76 -10.18
C ILE A 38 4.47 3.10 -10.38
N ASP A 39 4.98 4.17 -9.80
CA ASP A 39 6.37 4.63 -9.98
C ASP A 39 7.39 3.55 -9.55
N ALA A 40 7.04 2.73 -8.56
CA ALA A 40 7.84 1.61 -8.07
C ALA A 40 7.44 0.26 -8.67
N ALA A 41 6.64 0.22 -9.75
CA ALA A 41 6.17 -1.00 -10.42
C ALA A 41 5.47 -2.03 -9.50
N GLY A 42 4.95 -1.60 -8.35
CA GLY A 42 4.38 -2.50 -7.35
C GLY A 42 5.39 -3.47 -6.74
N ILE A 43 6.66 -3.07 -6.61
CA ILE A 43 7.72 -3.88 -6.03
C ILE A 43 8.54 -3.10 -4.98
N CYS A 44 9.19 -3.84 -4.09
CA CYS A 44 10.17 -3.30 -3.16
C CYS A 44 11.38 -2.76 -3.94
N LEU A 45 11.80 -1.52 -3.65
CA LEU A 45 12.94 -0.91 -4.36
C LEU A 45 14.29 -1.58 -4.05
N ILE A 46 14.38 -2.41 -3.01
CA ILE A 46 15.62 -3.07 -2.59
C ILE A 46 15.71 -4.50 -3.13
N CYS A 47 14.70 -5.35 -2.88
CA CYS A 47 14.72 -6.76 -3.29
C CYS A 47 13.67 -7.16 -4.32
N TRP A 48 12.92 -6.19 -4.86
CA TRP A 48 11.96 -6.39 -5.95
C TRP A 48 10.79 -7.35 -5.68
N THR A 49 10.59 -7.78 -4.43
CA THR A 49 9.37 -8.52 -4.07
C THR A 49 8.15 -7.64 -4.21
N SER A 50 7.02 -8.23 -4.63
CA SER A 50 5.70 -7.58 -4.62
C SER A 50 4.92 -7.85 -3.33
N GLU A 51 5.46 -8.66 -2.42
CA GLU A 51 4.78 -9.08 -1.21
C GLU A 51 5.02 -8.12 -0.05
N TYR A 52 3.99 -7.95 0.79
CA TYR A 52 4.07 -7.23 2.06
C TYR A 52 4.64 -5.81 1.94
N LEU A 53 4.25 -5.10 0.87
CA LEU A 53 4.77 -3.76 0.60
C LEU A 53 4.23 -2.70 1.56
N GLU A 54 5.13 -1.85 2.00
CA GLU A 54 4.97 -0.79 2.99
C GLU A 54 5.54 0.51 2.46
N PHE A 55 4.89 1.61 2.82
CA PHE A 55 5.47 2.92 2.60
C PHE A 55 6.40 3.22 3.76
N HIS A 56 7.65 3.51 3.45
CA HIS A 56 8.55 4.10 4.42
C HIS A 56 8.07 5.53 4.72
N GLU A 57 7.60 5.74 5.96
CA GLU A 57 7.25 7.07 6.46
C GLU A 57 8.54 7.79 6.92
N PRO A 58 8.75 9.07 6.55
CA PRO A 58 9.87 9.82 7.09
C PRO A 58 9.80 9.91 8.62
N PHE A 59 10.93 9.73 9.28
CA PHE A 59 11.05 10.06 10.70
C PHE A 59 10.80 11.55 10.94
N GLY A 60 9.98 11.88 11.93
CA GLY A 60 9.79 13.27 12.40
C GLY A 60 8.70 14.08 11.70
N GLU A 61 7.83 13.48 10.87
CA GLU A 61 6.60 14.15 10.41
C GLU A 61 5.67 14.50 11.60
N ASP A 62 5.63 13.67 12.64
CA ASP A 62 4.82 13.90 13.85
C ASP A 62 5.34 15.03 14.76
N SER A 63 6.61 15.43 14.64
CA SER A 63 7.24 16.43 15.52
C SER A 63 7.23 17.85 14.94
N GLY A 64 6.59 18.07 13.79
CA GLY A 64 6.48 19.39 13.14
C GLY A 64 7.79 19.94 12.56
N ASN A 65 8.90 19.19 12.68
CA ASN A 65 10.25 19.59 12.26
C ASN A 65 10.86 18.65 11.19
N GLY A 66 10.06 17.77 10.59
CA GLY A 66 10.52 16.81 9.59
C GLY A 66 11.02 17.49 8.31
N LYS A 67 12.30 17.29 7.96
CA LYS A 67 12.77 17.49 6.59
C LYS A 67 12.02 16.48 5.71
N PHE A 68 11.36 16.94 4.65
CA PHE A 68 10.70 16.08 3.65
C PHE A 68 11.68 14.99 3.17
N GLN A 69 11.56 13.77 3.70
CA GLN A 69 12.21 12.61 3.09
C GLN A 69 11.25 12.01 2.07
N GLY A 70 11.81 11.54 0.95
CA GLY A 70 11.01 10.88 -0.08
C GLY A 70 10.36 9.62 0.50
N ARG A 71 9.05 9.48 0.33
CA ARG A 71 8.37 8.22 0.64
C ARG A 71 8.87 7.17 -0.33
N MET A 72 9.30 6.00 0.18
CA MET A 72 9.80 4.89 -0.62
C MET A 72 8.91 3.65 -0.43
N LEU A 73 8.84 2.79 -1.45
CA LEU A 73 8.13 1.52 -1.39
C LEU A 73 9.10 0.39 -1.03
N MET A 74 8.90 -0.24 0.12
CA MET A 74 9.75 -1.32 0.62
C MET A 74 8.92 -2.51 1.06
N CYS A 75 9.49 -3.71 1.04
CA CYS A 75 8.83 -4.84 1.71
C CYS A 75 9.02 -4.71 3.22
N HIS A 76 8.14 -5.38 3.97
CA HIS A 76 8.16 -5.43 5.42
C HIS A 76 9.54 -5.74 6.02
N HIS A 77 10.32 -6.65 5.40
CA HIS A 77 11.66 -7.01 5.85
C HIS A 77 12.64 -5.82 5.78
N HIS A 78 12.80 -5.23 4.59
CA HIS A 78 13.69 -4.08 4.39
C HIS A 78 13.18 -2.82 5.11
N HIS A 79 11.87 -2.66 5.21
CA HIS A 79 11.28 -1.61 6.03
C HIS A 79 11.68 -1.78 7.49
N GLY A 80 11.62 -3.01 8.02
CA GLY A 80 12.06 -3.33 9.37
C GLY A 80 13.55 -3.03 9.61
N GLU A 81 14.43 -3.37 8.67
CA GLU A 81 15.88 -3.10 8.73
C GLU A 81 16.22 -1.61 8.87
N GLU A 82 15.54 -0.74 8.12
CA GLU A 82 15.70 0.73 8.25
C GLU A 82 15.28 1.25 9.64
N HIS A 83 14.32 0.59 10.30
CA HIS A 83 13.85 0.96 11.64
C HIS A 83 14.65 0.34 12.81
N GLN A 84 15.61 -0.55 12.54
CA GLN A 84 16.37 -1.27 13.57
C GLN A 84 17.20 -0.35 14.48
N GLY A 85 17.44 0.91 14.11
CA GLY A 85 18.14 1.89 14.94
C GLY A 85 17.25 2.67 15.93
N ALA A 86 15.94 2.82 15.68
CA ALA A 86 15.13 3.85 16.33
C ALA A 86 14.06 3.33 17.31
N HIS A 87 13.62 2.07 17.19
CA HIS A 87 12.32 1.66 17.77
C HIS A 87 12.27 0.33 18.51
N TRP A 88 13.37 -0.16 19.07
CA TRP A 88 13.38 -1.32 19.99
C TRP A 88 12.46 -1.17 21.23
N ARG A 89 11.84 -0.01 21.46
CA ARG A 89 11.00 0.28 22.64
C ARG A 89 9.48 0.31 22.38
N LYS A 90 8.98 0.26 21.15
CA LYS A 90 7.53 0.20 20.88
C LYS A 90 7.19 -1.11 20.18
N GLY A 91 6.83 -2.10 21.00
CA GLY A 91 6.59 -3.46 20.58
C GLY A 91 5.57 -3.61 19.45
N MET A 92 5.84 -4.62 18.61
CA MET A 92 4.87 -5.42 17.84
C MET A 92 4.02 -4.73 16.76
N GLU A 93 3.85 -3.40 16.72
CA GLU A 93 3.06 -2.73 15.67
C GLU A 93 3.69 -2.88 14.28
N TYR A 94 5.03 -2.96 14.22
CA TYR A 94 5.80 -3.20 13.00
C TYR A 94 5.94 -4.69 12.63
N LEU A 95 5.19 -5.62 13.26
CA LEU A 95 5.23 -7.05 12.92
C LEU A 95 4.05 -7.49 12.07
N THR A 96 3.07 -6.62 11.83
CA THR A 96 1.93 -6.96 10.99
C THR A 96 2.22 -6.49 9.56
N PRO A 97 2.39 -7.42 8.60
CA PRO A 97 2.71 -7.04 7.23
C PRO A 97 1.59 -6.20 6.61
N SER A 98 1.96 -5.13 5.92
CA SER A 98 1.00 -4.35 5.13
C SER A 98 0.38 -5.18 4.01
N LYS A 99 -0.89 -4.87 3.74
CA LYS A 99 -1.70 -5.44 2.66
C LYS A 99 -1.83 -4.48 1.49
N LEU A 100 -0.79 -3.69 1.20
CA LEU A 100 -0.84 -2.66 0.17
C LEU A 100 -1.16 -3.23 -1.21
N MET A 101 -0.42 -4.24 -1.67
CA MET A 101 -0.65 -4.83 -2.99
C MET A 101 -1.99 -5.56 -3.07
N ASP A 102 -2.46 -6.20 -1.99
CA ASP A 102 -3.81 -6.75 -1.94
C ASP A 102 -4.87 -5.65 -2.15
N ASP A 103 -4.71 -4.51 -1.48
CA ASP A 103 -5.65 -3.39 -1.59
C ASP A 103 -5.61 -2.79 -3.02
N VAL A 104 -4.44 -2.69 -3.65
CA VAL A 104 -4.27 -2.26 -5.06
C VAL A 104 -5.00 -3.22 -5.99
N ASN A 105 -4.75 -4.52 -5.84
CA ASN A 105 -5.36 -5.56 -6.67
C ASN A 105 -6.89 -5.53 -6.54
N ILE A 106 -7.40 -5.36 -5.32
CA ILE A 106 -8.85 -5.19 -5.08
C ILE A 106 -9.38 -3.93 -5.78
N GLU A 107 -8.68 -2.79 -5.69
CA GLU A 107 -9.12 -1.59 -6.41
C GLU A 107 -9.15 -1.79 -7.93
N ILE A 108 -8.12 -2.41 -8.49
CA ILE A 108 -8.03 -2.74 -9.91
C ILE A 108 -9.22 -3.62 -10.33
N ILE A 109 -9.54 -4.66 -9.56
CA ILE A 109 -10.69 -5.53 -9.83
C ILE A 109 -12.00 -4.74 -9.76
N LEU A 110 -12.19 -3.93 -8.71
CA LEU A 110 -13.44 -3.18 -8.49
C LEU A 110 -13.73 -2.12 -9.55
N VAL A 111 -12.71 -1.60 -10.22
CA VAL A 111 -12.85 -0.60 -11.29
C VAL A 111 -12.85 -1.23 -12.69
N GLY A 112 -12.69 -2.55 -12.78
CA GLY A 112 -12.74 -3.28 -14.04
C GLY A 112 -11.43 -3.29 -14.82
N GLY A 113 -10.28 -3.34 -14.14
CA GLY A 113 -8.96 -3.51 -14.76
C GLY A 113 -7.98 -2.36 -14.48
N TYR A 114 -6.70 -2.60 -14.81
CA TYR A 114 -5.60 -1.67 -14.53
C TYR A 114 -5.77 -0.33 -15.26
N ASP A 115 -6.08 -0.35 -16.56
CA ASP A 115 -6.27 0.89 -17.34
C ASP A 115 -7.38 1.77 -16.76
N ASN A 116 -8.47 1.13 -16.32
CA ASN A 116 -9.58 1.82 -15.66
C ASN A 116 -9.17 2.37 -14.30
N TRP A 117 -8.29 1.68 -13.57
CA TRP A 117 -7.72 2.15 -12.31
C TRP A 117 -6.83 3.38 -12.51
N VAL A 118 -5.89 3.32 -13.46
CA VAL A 118 -5.02 4.43 -13.87
C VAL A 118 -5.87 5.65 -14.26
N LYS A 119 -6.84 5.46 -15.16
CA LYS A 119 -7.74 6.53 -15.62
C LYS A 119 -8.58 7.12 -14.49
N LYS A 120 -9.19 6.27 -13.64
CA LYS A 120 -10.07 6.71 -12.55
C LYS A 120 -9.35 7.61 -11.56
N PHE A 121 -8.10 7.30 -11.26
CA PHE A 121 -7.30 8.03 -10.28
C PHE A 121 -6.36 9.06 -10.89
N GLY A 122 -6.41 9.28 -12.21
CA GLY A 122 -5.56 10.24 -12.91
C GLY A 122 -4.06 9.94 -12.74
N LEU A 123 -3.70 8.66 -12.72
CA LEU A 123 -2.32 8.23 -12.50
C LEU A 123 -1.52 8.35 -13.79
N ILE A 124 -0.24 8.66 -13.66
CA ILE A 124 0.70 8.76 -14.77
C ILE A 124 1.50 7.47 -14.81
N ASP A 125 1.26 6.62 -15.80
CA ASP A 125 2.10 5.45 -16.01
C ASP A 125 3.40 5.88 -16.71
N ARG A 126 4.43 6.11 -15.90
CA ARG A 126 5.77 6.48 -16.37
C ARG A 126 6.63 5.25 -16.68
N ILE A 127 6.17 4.07 -16.31
CA ILE A 127 6.75 2.79 -16.73
C ILE A 127 6.12 2.33 -18.03
N GLY A 128 5.59 3.27 -18.83
CA GLY A 128 5.41 3.05 -20.26
C GLY A 128 6.76 2.69 -20.85
N TRP A 129 7.00 1.38 -21.01
CA TRP A 129 8.04 0.80 -21.82
C TRP A 129 7.93 1.43 -23.21
N GLN A 130 8.68 2.52 -23.45
CA GLN A 130 8.99 3.03 -24.79
C GLN A 130 9.94 2.03 -25.44
N PHE A 131 9.41 0.86 -25.78
CA PHE A 131 9.99 -0.06 -26.74
C PHE A 131 9.09 -0.02 -27.97
N TYR A 132 9.10 1.15 -28.62
CA TYR A 132 8.86 1.28 -30.05
C TYR A 132 10.16 1.69 -30.70
#